data_AF-A0A8T4EUS1-F1
#
_entry.id   AF-A0A8T4EUS1-F1
#
_cell.length_a   1.000
_cell.length_b   1.000
_cell.length_c   1.000
_cell.angle_alpha   90.00
_cell.angle_beta   90.00
_cell.angle_gamma   90.00
#
_symmetry.space_group_name_H-M   'P 1'
#
loop_
_entity.id
_entity.type
_entity.pdbx_description
1 polymer ?
#
loop_
_entity_poly.entity_id
_entity_poly.type
_entity_poly.pdbx_seq_one_letter_code
_entity_poly.pdbx_strand_id
1 'polypeptide(L)'
;MLDELTGRLERLAAARDGVLGVLPALVVPPGEPGWTAAAELTREPYTLLGELIDETATRWNAPRHVGAALFWKTYGYWHTMPLVLGWALGGRVPIFEGTVFRPSEAGVTLAATSVTTGFGAGAVREALDRQQAPIIRAISGLTRIGERTLWGSTAEAVAHPLLGLADPRPLLEALELDDLLEFSGADYRRRTCCLWITLPDAEACDTCCVTRRPPAAARRRS
;
A
#
# COMPACT_ATOMS: atom_id res chain seq x y z
N MET A 1 0.47 -21.79 8.49
CA MET A 1 1.27 -20.54 8.63
C MET A 1 0.82 -19.50 7.62
N LEU A 2 0.98 -19.78 6.32
CA LEU A 2 0.14 -19.14 5.31
C LEU A 2 -1.32 -19.25 5.76
N ASP A 3 -1.76 -20.39 6.29
CA ASP A 3 -3.11 -20.58 6.86
C ASP A 3 -3.55 -19.54 7.92
N GLU A 4 -2.65 -19.03 8.77
CA GLU A 4 -3.02 -18.03 9.78
C GLU A 4 -3.19 -16.65 9.14
N LEU A 5 -2.24 -16.27 8.27
CA LEU A 5 -2.32 -15.05 7.48
C LEU A 5 -3.52 -15.08 6.53
N THR A 6 -3.66 -16.15 5.75
CA THR A 6 -4.79 -16.46 4.87
C THR A 6 -6.10 -16.36 5.66
N GLY A 7 -6.22 -17.06 6.79
CA GLY A 7 -7.43 -16.99 7.62
C GLY A 7 -7.72 -15.58 8.12
N ARG A 8 -6.69 -14.76 8.38
CA ARG A 8 -6.88 -13.34 8.72
C ARG A 8 -7.32 -12.51 7.51
N LEU A 9 -6.73 -12.72 6.34
CA LEU A 9 -7.10 -12.05 5.10
C LEU A 9 -8.53 -12.41 4.68
N GLU A 10 -8.94 -13.67 4.87
CA GLU A 10 -10.33 -14.13 4.67
C GLU A 10 -11.30 -13.40 5.60
N ARG A 11 -10.97 -13.27 6.88
CA ARG A 11 -11.78 -12.48 7.83
C ARG A 11 -11.85 -11.00 7.43
N LEU A 12 -10.75 -10.42 6.96
CA LEU A 12 -10.72 -9.04 6.47
C LEU A 12 -11.55 -8.87 5.19
N ALA A 13 -11.49 -9.82 4.26
CA ALA A 13 -12.33 -9.83 3.07
C ALA A 13 -13.81 -9.92 3.46
N ALA A 14 -14.18 -10.84 4.35
CA ALA A 14 -15.55 -10.99 4.83
C ALA A 14 -16.07 -9.72 5.52
N ALA A 15 -15.24 -9.03 6.30
CA ALA A 15 -15.59 -7.76 6.94
C ALA A 15 -15.71 -6.58 5.97
N ARG A 16 -15.31 -6.76 4.71
CA ARG A 16 -15.35 -5.75 3.63
C ARG A 16 -16.22 -6.21 2.46
N ASP A 17 -17.23 -7.03 2.73
CA ASP A 17 -18.16 -7.57 1.73
C ASP A 17 -17.45 -8.24 0.54
N GLY A 18 -16.31 -8.88 0.78
CA GLY A 18 -15.48 -9.54 -0.23
C GLY A 18 -14.48 -8.63 -0.94
N VAL A 19 -14.53 -7.30 -0.70
CA VAL A 19 -13.63 -6.34 -1.35
C VAL A 19 -12.27 -6.33 -0.66
N LEU A 20 -11.34 -7.10 -1.22
CA LEU A 20 -9.94 -7.14 -0.80
C LEU A 20 -9.03 -7.01 -2.03
N GLY A 21 -8.07 -6.08 -1.99
CA GLY A 21 -7.15 -5.87 -3.11
C GLY A 21 -5.95 -6.83 -3.13
N VAL A 22 -6.04 -7.93 -2.41
CA VAL A 22 -5.12 -9.07 -2.51
C VAL A 22 -5.93 -10.36 -2.39
N LEU A 23 -5.59 -11.41 -3.12
CA LEU A 23 -6.22 -12.72 -2.89
C LEU A 23 -5.88 -13.22 -1.48
N PRO A 24 -6.85 -13.71 -0.69
CA PRO A 24 -6.56 -14.25 0.63
C PRO A 24 -5.54 -15.41 0.61
N ALA A 25 -5.60 -16.25 -0.42
CA ALA A 25 -4.63 -17.33 -0.65
C ALA A 25 -3.25 -16.84 -1.15
N LEU A 26 -3.12 -15.55 -1.47
CA LEU A 26 -1.94 -14.85 -2.00
C LEU A 26 -1.44 -15.33 -3.38
N VAL A 27 -1.78 -16.55 -3.78
CA VAL A 27 -1.34 -17.19 -5.04
C VAL A 27 -2.50 -17.24 -6.02
N VAL A 28 -2.21 -16.99 -7.30
CA VAL A 28 -3.18 -17.18 -8.39
C VAL A 28 -3.39 -18.68 -8.66
N PRO A 29 -4.63 -19.16 -8.73
CA PRO A 29 -4.95 -20.51 -9.19
C PRO A 29 -4.36 -20.83 -10.58
N PRO A 30 -3.77 -22.02 -10.78
CA PRO A 30 -3.22 -22.41 -12.07
C PRO A 30 -4.23 -22.26 -13.22
N GLY A 31 -3.84 -21.56 -14.28
CA GLY A 31 -4.66 -21.37 -15.48
C GLY A 31 -5.76 -20.31 -15.36
N GLU A 32 -5.83 -19.56 -14.25
CA GLU A 32 -6.79 -18.46 -14.13
C GLU A 32 -6.44 -17.30 -15.08
N PRO A 33 -7.35 -16.91 -16.00
CA PRO A 33 -7.09 -15.82 -16.94
C PRO A 33 -7.28 -14.44 -16.28
N GLY A 34 -6.82 -13.39 -16.95
CA GLY A 34 -7.08 -12.00 -16.55
C GLY A 34 -6.09 -11.40 -15.55
N TRP A 35 -4.96 -12.07 -15.33
CA TRP A 35 -3.85 -11.58 -14.50
C TRP A 35 -2.73 -11.01 -15.36
N THR A 36 -2.24 -9.83 -14.99
CA THR A 36 -1.10 -9.16 -15.64
C THR A 36 0.10 -9.17 -14.71
N ALA A 37 1.29 -9.50 -15.21
CA ALA A 37 2.51 -9.44 -14.40
C ALA A 37 2.83 -7.99 -13.99
N ALA A 38 3.13 -7.75 -12.73
CA ALA A 38 3.47 -6.41 -12.23
C ALA A 38 4.76 -5.87 -12.87
N ALA A 39 5.66 -6.75 -13.33
CA ALA A 39 6.85 -6.38 -14.10
C ALA A 39 6.53 -5.68 -15.42
N GLU A 40 5.30 -5.83 -15.94
CA GLU A 40 4.81 -5.09 -17.11
C GLU A 40 4.69 -3.58 -16.84
N LEU A 41 4.45 -3.17 -15.59
CA LEU A 41 4.33 -1.77 -15.19
C LEU A 41 5.65 -1.00 -15.34
N THR A 42 6.78 -1.69 -15.29
CA THR A 42 8.12 -1.10 -15.35
C THR A 42 8.78 -1.27 -16.70
N ARG A 43 8.07 -1.80 -17.71
CA ARG A 43 8.63 -1.94 -19.05
C ARG A 43 8.47 -0.63 -19.81
N GLU A 44 9.60 -0.06 -20.24
CA GLU A 44 9.60 1.11 -21.13
C GLU A 44 8.83 0.80 -22.44
N PRO A 45 8.04 1.75 -22.96
CA PRO A 45 7.94 3.17 -22.55
C PRO A 45 6.92 3.44 -21.42
N TYR A 46 6.67 2.45 -20.55
CA TYR A 46 5.74 2.49 -19.42
C TYR A 46 4.27 2.68 -19.82
N THR A 47 3.89 2.20 -21.02
CA THR A 47 2.54 2.37 -21.58
C THR A 47 1.45 1.91 -20.61
N LEU A 48 1.54 0.67 -20.13
CA LEU A 48 0.54 0.09 -19.23
C LEU A 48 0.41 0.87 -17.91
N LEU A 49 1.54 1.28 -17.32
CA LEU A 49 1.51 2.09 -16.11
C LEU A 49 0.90 3.47 -16.37
N GLY A 50 1.23 4.08 -17.51
CA GLY A 50 0.65 5.34 -17.97
C GLY A 50 -0.87 5.26 -18.12
N GLU A 51 -1.37 4.19 -18.75
CA GLU A 51 -2.80 3.92 -18.94
C GLU A 51 -3.53 3.78 -17.59
N LEU A 52 -3.00 2.99 -16.67
CA LEU A 52 -3.61 2.82 -15.32
C LEU A 52 -3.65 4.13 -14.53
N ILE A 53 -2.62 4.97 -14.67
CA ILE A 53 -2.58 6.31 -14.07
C ILE A 53 -3.68 7.19 -14.68
N ASP A 54 -3.82 7.18 -16.01
CA ASP A 54 -4.79 8.00 -16.74
C ASP A 54 -6.23 7.53 -16.46
N GLU A 55 -6.47 6.22 -16.36
CA GLU A 55 -7.74 5.64 -15.92
C GLU A 55 -8.08 6.06 -14.49
N THR A 56 -7.10 6.01 -13.57
CA THR A 56 -7.31 6.43 -12.17
C THR A 56 -7.59 7.93 -12.10
N ALA A 57 -6.86 8.76 -12.84
CA ALA A 57 -7.11 10.20 -12.93
C ALA A 57 -8.53 10.48 -13.45
N THR A 58 -8.96 9.77 -14.49
CA THR A 58 -10.31 9.88 -15.06
C THR A 58 -11.39 9.48 -14.05
N ARG A 59 -11.21 8.35 -13.36
CA ARG A 59 -12.16 7.85 -12.34
C ARG A 59 -12.43 8.89 -11.25
N TRP A 60 -11.40 9.61 -10.84
CA TRP A 60 -11.48 10.59 -9.76
C TRP A 60 -11.67 12.03 -10.23
N ASN A 61 -11.85 12.26 -11.54
CA ASN A 61 -11.88 13.60 -12.14
C ASN A 61 -10.72 14.49 -11.66
N ALA A 62 -9.50 13.94 -11.73
CA ALA A 62 -8.32 14.52 -11.09
C ALA A 62 -7.19 14.76 -12.10
N PRO A 63 -6.25 15.68 -11.83
CA PRO A 63 -5.02 15.79 -12.61
C PRO A 63 -4.21 14.48 -12.62
N ARG A 64 -3.48 14.22 -13.71
CA ARG A 64 -2.69 12.98 -13.90
C ARG A 64 -1.79 12.61 -12.72
N HIS A 65 -1.10 13.58 -12.13
CA HIS A 65 -0.21 13.33 -10.97
C HIS A 65 -0.98 12.96 -9.69
N VAL A 66 -2.23 13.43 -9.53
CA VAL A 66 -3.13 12.99 -8.46
C VAL A 66 -3.59 11.56 -8.74
N GLY A 67 -3.98 11.26 -9.97
CA GLY A 67 -4.30 9.89 -10.40
C GLY A 67 -3.17 8.91 -10.12
N ALA A 68 -1.92 9.31 -10.37
CA ALA A 68 -0.74 8.53 -10.03
C ALA A 68 -0.56 8.30 -8.53
N ALA A 69 -0.76 9.33 -7.71
CA ALA A 69 -0.70 9.20 -6.25
C ALA A 69 -1.76 8.23 -5.71
N LEU A 70 -2.98 8.28 -6.27
CA LEU A 70 -4.10 7.42 -5.87
C LEU A 70 -3.96 5.98 -6.36
N PHE A 71 -3.45 5.79 -7.58
CA PHE A 71 -3.07 4.48 -8.09
C PHE A 71 -2.04 3.84 -7.15
N TRP A 72 -0.97 4.59 -6.85
CA TRP A 72 0.08 4.11 -5.96
C TRP A 72 -0.42 3.83 -4.54
N LYS A 73 -1.25 4.71 -3.97
CA LYS A 73 -1.87 4.50 -2.66
C LYS A 73 -2.59 3.15 -2.60
N THR A 74 -3.26 2.76 -3.68
CA THR A 74 -3.99 1.49 -3.76
C THR A 74 -3.06 0.31 -3.97
N TYR A 75 -2.23 0.33 -5.02
CA TYR A 75 -1.31 -0.74 -5.36
C TYR A 75 -0.32 -1.01 -4.20
N GLY A 76 0.34 0.04 -3.72
CA GLY A 76 1.32 -0.04 -2.62
C GLY A 76 0.69 -0.56 -1.33
N TYR A 77 -0.54 -0.15 -1.01
CA TYR A 77 -1.24 -0.63 0.18
C TYR A 77 -1.50 -2.14 0.14
N TRP A 78 -2.06 -2.62 -0.96
CA TRP A 78 -2.39 -4.04 -1.09
C TRP A 78 -1.15 -4.92 -1.21
N HIS A 79 -0.06 -4.41 -1.78
CA HIS A 79 1.21 -5.12 -1.85
C HIS A 79 1.87 -5.23 -0.47
N THR A 80 1.89 -4.14 0.29
CA THR A 80 2.57 -4.08 1.58
C THR A 80 1.82 -4.86 2.68
N MET A 81 0.48 -4.88 2.63
CA MET A 81 -0.33 -5.46 3.71
C MET A 81 0.04 -6.92 4.06
N PRO A 82 0.08 -7.89 3.13
CA PRO A 82 0.47 -9.26 3.47
C PRO A 82 1.85 -9.37 4.10
N LEU A 83 2.80 -8.54 3.64
CA LEU A 83 4.18 -8.53 4.15
C LEU A 83 4.21 -8.17 5.63
N VAL A 84 3.56 -7.06 5.99
CA VAL A 84 3.59 -6.53 7.36
C VAL A 84 2.71 -7.34 8.30
N LEU A 85 1.59 -7.88 7.82
CA LEU A 85 0.78 -8.78 8.62
C LEU A 85 1.52 -10.09 8.91
N GLY A 86 2.22 -10.66 7.93
CA GLY A 86 3.07 -11.84 8.15
C GLY A 86 4.19 -11.56 9.17
N TRP A 87 4.85 -10.41 9.04
CA TRP A 87 5.85 -9.96 10.02
C TRP A 87 5.27 -9.88 11.44
N ALA A 88 4.07 -9.33 11.62
CA ALA A 88 3.47 -9.19 12.95
C ALA A 88 2.94 -10.51 13.53
N LEU A 89 2.50 -11.46 12.69
CA LEU A 89 1.96 -12.77 13.10
C LEU A 89 3.05 -13.82 13.40
N GLY A 90 4.29 -13.40 13.64
CA GLY A 90 5.38 -14.31 14.02
C GLY A 90 6.68 -14.13 13.24
N GLY A 91 6.91 -12.96 12.65
CA GLY A 91 8.17 -12.59 11.98
C GLY A 91 8.39 -13.27 10.63
N ARG A 92 7.34 -13.87 10.03
CA ARG A 92 7.43 -14.61 8.76
C ARG A 92 6.75 -13.84 7.65
N VAL A 93 7.50 -13.44 6.64
CA VAL A 93 7.06 -12.52 5.60
C VAL A 93 6.72 -13.30 4.32
N PRO A 94 5.50 -13.22 3.78
CA PRO A 94 5.14 -13.87 2.51
C PRO A 94 5.74 -13.09 1.33
N ILE A 95 6.85 -13.57 0.79
CA ILE A 95 7.51 -12.91 -0.35
C ILE A 95 6.83 -13.35 -1.64
N PHE A 96 6.31 -12.39 -2.39
CA PHE A 96 5.67 -12.66 -3.66
C PHE A 96 6.73 -12.91 -4.73
N GLU A 97 6.64 -14.07 -5.37
CA GLU A 97 7.37 -14.38 -6.60
C GLU A 97 6.41 -14.25 -7.79
N GLY A 98 6.84 -13.50 -8.80
CA GLY A 98 5.99 -13.20 -9.96
C GLY A 98 4.69 -12.48 -9.55
N THR A 99 4.79 -11.33 -8.88
CA THR A 99 3.60 -10.52 -8.54
C THR A 99 2.77 -10.25 -9.78
N VAL A 100 1.48 -10.47 -9.67
CA VAL A 100 0.48 -10.24 -10.71
C VAL A 100 -0.65 -9.38 -10.14
N PHE A 101 -1.33 -8.67 -11.03
CA PHE A 101 -2.46 -7.83 -10.66
C PHE A 101 -3.57 -7.89 -11.70
N ARG A 102 -4.77 -7.46 -11.29
CA ARG A 102 -5.88 -7.14 -12.19
C ARG A 102 -6.70 -5.97 -11.64
N PRO A 103 -7.39 -5.19 -12.48
CA PRO A 103 -8.38 -4.22 -12.00
C PRO A 103 -9.49 -4.89 -11.18
N SER A 104 -9.97 -4.22 -10.15
CA SER A 104 -11.09 -4.70 -9.31
C SER A 104 -11.79 -3.55 -8.59
N GLU A 105 -12.85 -3.85 -7.84
CA GLU A 105 -13.55 -2.87 -6.99
C GLU A 105 -12.66 -2.29 -5.88
N ALA A 106 -11.62 -3.05 -5.46
CA ALA A 106 -10.58 -2.55 -4.55
C ALA A 106 -9.57 -1.62 -5.25
N GLY A 107 -9.83 -1.24 -6.51
CA GLY A 107 -8.94 -0.54 -7.43
C GLY A 107 -8.05 -1.51 -8.20
N VAL A 108 -7.28 -2.32 -7.48
CA VAL A 108 -6.56 -3.48 -8.03
C VAL A 108 -6.63 -4.65 -7.05
N THR A 109 -6.63 -5.87 -7.57
CA THR A 109 -6.37 -7.07 -6.78
C THR A 109 -5.01 -7.63 -7.16
N LEU A 110 -4.18 -7.91 -6.15
CA LEU A 110 -2.85 -8.47 -6.26
C LEU A 110 -2.83 -9.95 -5.88
N ALA A 111 -1.86 -10.66 -6.45
CA ALA A 111 -1.47 -12.00 -6.06
C ALA A 111 -0.04 -12.26 -6.55
N ALA A 112 0.44 -13.47 -6.35
CA ALA A 112 1.73 -13.96 -6.83
C ALA A 112 1.54 -15.26 -7.62
N THR A 113 2.50 -15.60 -8.48
CA THR A 113 2.53 -16.94 -9.10
C THR A 113 3.02 -17.99 -8.11
N SER A 114 3.86 -17.60 -7.16
CA SER A 114 4.17 -18.39 -5.96
C SER A 114 4.56 -17.47 -4.80
N VAL A 115 4.54 -18.02 -3.58
CA VAL A 115 4.93 -17.28 -2.37
C VAL A 115 6.03 -18.06 -1.67
N THR A 116 7.15 -17.38 -1.40
CA THR A 116 8.23 -17.87 -0.54
C THR A 116 8.14 -17.21 0.84
N THR A 117 8.93 -17.66 1.81
CA THR A 117 8.92 -17.11 3.16
C THR A 117 10.25 -16.46 3.48
N GLY A 118 10.22 -15.16 3.77
CA GLY A 118 11.32 -14.41 4.37
C GLY A 118 11.11 -14.22 5.88
N PHE A 119 12.09 -13.63 6.55
CA PHE A 119 12.06 -13.43 8.00
C PHE A 119 12.44 -12.02 8.43
N GLY A 120 11.70 -11.50 9.40
CA GLY A 120 11.99 -10.21 10.05
C GLY A 120 11.80 -9.00 9.14
N ALA A 121 12.22 -7.83 9.64
CA ALA A 121 12.07 -6.56 8.93
C ALA A 121 12.91 -6.48 7.65
N GLY A 122 14.08 -7.13 7.62
CA GLY A 122 14.94 -7.17 6.43
C GLY A 122 14.26 -7.78 5.21
N ALA A 123 13.47 -8.85 5.41
CA ALA A 123 12.70 -9.46 4.33
C ALA A 123 11.57 -8.56 3.82
N VAL A 124 10.94 -7.76 4.70
CA VAL A 124 9.97 -6.74 4.29
C VAL A 124 10.67 -5.67 3.47
N ARG A 125 11.83 -5.16 3.93
CA ARG A 125 12.63 -4.14 3.23
C ARG A 125 13.01 -4.60 1.83
N GLU A 126 13.58 -5.80 1.71
CA GLU A 126 13.98 -6.39 0.43
C GLU A 126 12.81 -6.54 -0.54
N ALA A 127 11.64 -6.99 -0.07
CA ALA A 127 10.45 -7.09 -0.90
C ALA A 127 9.99 -5.72 -1.41
N LEU A 128 9.96 -4.69 -0.56
CA LEU A 128 9.59 -3.33 -0.96
C LEU A 128 10.61 -2.73 -1.93
N ASP A 129 11.90 -2.87 -1.66
CA ASP A 129 12.98 -2.37 -2.53
C ASP A 129 12.91 -3.00 -3.92
N ARG A 130 12.71 -4.33 -3.98
CA ARG A 130 12.66 -5.08 -5.23
C ARG A 130 11.39 -4.80 -6.03
N GLN A 131 10.24 -4.70 -5.36
CA GLN A 131 8.93 -4.75 -6.04
C GLN A 131 8.24 -3.38 -6.12
N GLN A 132 8.50 -2.46 -5.19
CA GLN A 132 7.89 -1.13 -5.17
C GLN A 132 8.81 -0.06 -5.76
N ALA A 133 10.10 -0.06 -5.42
CA ALA A 133 11.01 1.02 -5.83
C ALA A 133 11.08 1.23 -7.35
N PRO A 134 11.10 0.20 -8.21
CA PRO A 134 11.06 0.39 -9.67
C PRO A 134 9.78 1.05 -10.16
N ILE A 135 8.62 0.70 -9.59
CA ILE A 135 7.32 1.28 -9.97
C ILE A 135 7.25 2.73 -9.48
N ILE A 136 7.70 3.02 -8.25
CA ILE A 136 7.78 4.38 -7.71
C ILE A 136 8.62 5.29 -8.61
N ARG A 137 9.80 4.82 -9.04
CA ARG A 137 10.67 5.57 -9.97
C ARG A 137 9.98 5.81 -11.32
N ALA A 138 9.30 4.80 -11.88
CA ALA A 138 8.56 4.94 -13.12
C ALA A 138 7.41 5.97 -13.00
N ILE A 139 6.62 5.90 -11.91
CA ILE A 139 5.55 6.87 -11.64
C ILE A 139 6.11 8.30 -11.51
N SER A 140 7.20 8.44 -10.74
CA SER A 140 7.91 9.71 -10.55
C SER A 140 8.37 10.29 -11.90
N GLY A 141 8.99 9.47 -12.75
CA GLY A 141 9.42 9.87 -14.09
C GLY A 141 8.27 10.28 -15.01
N LEU A 142 7.15 9.55 -15.00
CA LEU A 142 5.99 9.81 -15.86
C LEU A 142 5.19 11.05 -15.46
N THR A 143 5.14 11.39 -14.17
CA THR A 143 4.17 12.38 -13.64
C THR A 143 4.78 13.50 -12.82
N ARG A 144 6.10 13.44 -12.56
CA ARG A 144 6.87 14.39 -11.73
C ARG A 144 6.42 14.48 -10.27
N ILE A 145 5.63 13.52 -9.79
CA ILE A 145 5.37 13.39 -8.36
C ILE A 145 6.64 12.92 -7.65
N GLY A 146 7.04 13.58 -6.57
CA GLY A 146 8.26 13.21 -5.85
C GLY A 146 8.15 11.84 -5.19
N GLU A 147 9.21 11.03 -5.28
CA GLU A 147 9.25 9.67 -4.71
C GLU A 147 8.95 9.64 -3.21
N ARG A 148 9.41 10.65 -2.45
CA ARG A 148 9.11 10.79 -1.02
C ARG A 148 7.59 10.78 -0.74
N THR A 149 6.79 11.36 -1.63
CA THR A 149 5.33 11.36 -1.52
C THR A 149 4.75 9.95 -1.69
N LEU A 150 5.27 9.20 -2.67
CA LEU A 150 4.85 7.82 -2.94
C LEU A 150 5.26 6.88 -1.81
N TRP A 151 6.51 7.00 -1.33
CA TRP A 151 6.98 6.29 -0.15
C TRP A 151 6.19 6.63 1.10
N GLY A 152 5.68 7.84 1.25
CA GLY A 152 4.79 8.18 2.37
C GLY A 152 3.46 7.42 2.36
N SER A 153 2.93 7.07 1.18
CA SER A 153 1.79 6.14 1.09
C SER A 153 2.21 4.70 1.43
N THR A 154 3.42 4.28 1.07
CA THR A 154 3.98 2.99 1.50
C THR A 154 4.18 2.93 3.02
N ALA A 155 4.71 3.98 3.65
CA ALA A 155 4.89 4.07 5.10
C ALA A 155 3.54 3.95 5.84
N GLU A 156 2.51 4.64 5.35
CA GLU A 156 1.15 4.48 5.84
C GLU A 156 0.63 3.05 5.65
N ALA A 157 0.93 2.40 4.52
CA ALA A 157 0.58 1.00 4.28
C ALA A 157 1.33 0.01 5.18
N VAL A 158 2.49 0.40 5.73
CA VAL A 158 3.18 -0.37 6.78
C VAL A 158 2.48 -0.19 8.12
N ALA A 159 2.19 1.06 8.51
CA ALA A 159 1.65 1.37 9.83
C ALA A 159 0.19 0.93 10.01
N HIS A 160 -0.66 1.21 9.02
CA HIS A 160 -2.11 1.08 9.16
C HIS A 160 -2.57 -0.36 9.48
N PRO A 161 -2.09 -1.42 8.78
CA PRO A 161 -2.51 -2.79 9.08
C PRO A 161 -2.05 -3.32 10.44
N LEU A 162 -1.08 -2.65 11.07
CA LEU A 162 -0.53 -3.01 12.37
C LEU A 162 -1.26 -2.36 13.55
N LEU A 163 -2.12 -1.36 13.29
CA LEU A 163 -2.92 -0.73 14.34
C LEU A 163 -3.76 -1.77 15.09
N GLY A 164 -3.63 -1.78 16.43
CA GLY A 164 -4.30 -2.75 17.30
C GLY A 164 -3.72 -4.17 17.28
N LEU A 165 -2.64 -4.40 16.52
CA LEU A 165 -1.98 -5.70 16.42
C LEU A 165 -0.54 -5.68 16.95
N ALA A 166 0.25 -4.70 16.54
CA ALA A 166 1.66 -4.56 16.90
C ALA A 166 2.10 -3.09 16.83
N ASP A 167 3.18 -2.73 17.52
CA ASP A 167 3.79 -1.41 17.36
C ASP A 167 4.49 -1.33 15.99
N PRO A 168 4.08 -0.43 15.07
CA PRO A 168 4.69 -0.32 13.75
C PRO A 168 6.06 0.36 13.78
N ARG A 169 6.43 1.09 14.84
CA ARG A 169 7.62 1.95 14.88
C ARG A 169 8.94 1.18 14.65
N PRO A 170 9.20 0.04 15.31
CA PRO A 170 10.43 -0.72 15.04
C PRO A 170 10.52 -1.24 13.61
N LEU A 171 9.39 -1.59 12.99
CA LEU A 171 9.38 -2.00 11.59
C LEU A 171 9.68 -0.81 10.68
N LEU A 172 9.01 0.33 10.88
CA LEU A 172 9.24 1.54 10.08
C LEU A 172 10.70 2.02 10.15
N GLU A 173 11.32 1.99 11.33
CA GLU A 173 12.74 2.32 11.49
C GLU A 173 13.64 1.37 10.69
N ALA A 174 13.39 0.06 10.78
CA ALA A 174 14.14 -0.95 10.03
C ALA A 174 13.91 -0.87 8.50
N LEU A 175 12.80 -0.29 8.06
CA LEU A 175 12.48 -0.01 6.66
C LEU A 175 13.00 1.36 6.19
N GLU A 176 13.54 2.19 7.08
CA GLU A 176 13.95 3.58 6.81
C GLU A 176 12.77 4.44 6.31
N LEU A 177 11.58 4.24 6.91
CA LEU A 177 10.33 4.95 6.60
C LEU A 177 9.73 5.70 7.81
N ASP A 178 10.40 5.67 8.96
CA ASP A 178 9.92 6.29 10.21
C ASP A 178 9.82 7.82 10.10
N ASP A 179 10.69 8.45 9.31
CA ASP A 179 10.70 9.88 9.05
C ASP A 179 9.56 10.37 8.14
N LEU A 180 8.73 9.45 7.61
CA LEU A 180 7.56 9.76 6.79
C LEU A 180 6.28 9.85 7.60
N LEU A 181 6.31 9.40 8.85
CA LEU A 181 5.18 9.47 9.77
C LEU A 181 5.54 10.27 11.03
N GLU A 182 4.52 10.77 11.69
CA GLU A 182 4.61 11.42 12.99
C GLU A 182 3.61 10.73 13.92
N PHE A 183 4.13 10.00 14.90
CA PHE A 183 3.32 9.28 15.88
C PHE A 183 2.94 10.18 17.05
N SER A 184 1.71 10.00 17.53
CA SER A 184 1.25 10.55 18.80
C SER A 184 0.46 9.49 19.58
N GLY A 185 1.16 8.74 20.42
CA GLY A 185 0.55 7.59 21.10
C GLY A 185 0.24 6.51 20.07
N ALA A 186 -1.00 6.03 20.05
CA ALA A 186 -1.47 5.04 19.06
C ALA A 186 -1.87 5.68 17.72
N ASP A 187 -2.13 6.99 17.69
CA ASP A 187 -2.46 7.73 16.46
C ASP A 187 -1.17 8.08 15.70
N TYR A 188 -1.27 8.26 14.37
CA TYR A 188 -0.18 8.82 13.57
C TYR A 188 -0.69 9.72 12.46
N ARG A 189 0.22 10.55 11.94
CA ARG A 189 0.00 11.37 10.74
C ARG A 189 1.13 11.17 9.77
N ARG A 190 0.85 11.36 8.50
CA ARG A 190 1.90 11.41 7.48
C ARG A 190 2.60 12.75 7.50
N ARG A 191 3.84 12.77 7.03
CA ARG A 191 4.62 13.97 6.72
C ARG A 191 4.56 14.33 5.23
N THR A 192 3.84 13.55 4.44
CA THR A 192 3.59 13.79 3.01
C THR A 192 2.11 13.70 2.68
N CYS A 193 1.66 14.44 1.66
CA CYS A 193 0.26 14.44 1.21
C CYS A 193 0.04 13.37 0.15
N CYS A 194 -1.00 12.53 0.26
CA CYS A 194 -1.39 11.60 -0.82
C CYS A 194 -2.20 12.27 -1.94
N LEU A 195 -2.43 13.59 -1.84
CA LEU A 195 -3.24 14.38 -2.77
C LEU A 195 -4.73 14.03 -2.77
N TRP A 196 -5.21 13.19 -1.85
CA TRP A 196 -6.64 12.91 -1.70
C TRP A 196 -7.50 14.17 -1.54
N ILE A 197 -7.01 15.14 -0.74
CA ILE A 197 -7.77 16.35 -0.40
C ILE A 197 -7.99 17.27 -1.61
N THR A 198 -7.24 17.06 -2.71
CA THR A 198 -7.37 17.87 -3.93
C THR A 198 -8.47 17.35 -4.85
N LEU A 199 -9.12 16.23 -4.50
CA LEU A 199 -10.28 15.73 -5.22
C LEU A 199 -11.52 16.58 -4.92
N PRO A 200 -12.47 16.69 -5.86
CA PRO A 200 -13.76 17.31 -5.59
C PRO A 200 -14.45 16.65 -4.38
N ASP A 201 -14.97 17.48 -3.48
CA ASP A 201 -15.76 17.07 -2.30
C ASP A 201 -15.05 16.12 -1.32
N ALA A 202 -13.73 15.94 -1.46
CA ALA A 202 -12.96 15.06 -0.58
C ALA A 202 -12.52 15.78 0.70
N GLU A 203 -12.85 15.18 1.84
CA GLU A 203 -12.33 15.62 3.13
C GLU A 203 -10.94 15.03 3.42
N ALA A 204 -10.19 15.73 4.26
CA ALA A 204 -8.89 15.25 4.72
C ALA A 204 -9.06 14.02 5.63
N CYS A 205 -8.27 12.96 5.37
CA CYS A 205 -8.26 11.76 6.21
C CYS A 205 -7.64 12.03 7.59
N ASP A 206 -7.87 11.12 8.54
CA ASP A 206 -7.38 11.25 9.92
C ASP A 206 -5.85 11.31 10.03
N THR A 207 -5.17 10.67 9.09
CA THR A 207 -3.70 10.62 8.96
C THR A 207 -3.13 11.78 8.14
N CYS A 208 -3.97 12.69 7.64
CA CYS A 208 -3.57 13.70 6.67
C CYS A 208 -2.60 14.74 7.25
N CYS A 209 -1.55 15.05 6.47
CA CYS A 209 -0.51 16.00 6.87
C CYS A 209 -0.94 17.48 6.79
N VAL A 210 -2.04 17.80 6.08
CA VAL A 210 -2.47 19.19 5.87
C VAL A 210 -3.43 19.69 6.95
N THR A 211 -4.03 18.79 7.74
CA THR A 211 -4.87 19.21 8.86
C THR A 211 -3.97 19.63 10.02
N ARG A 212 -4.37 20.63 10.81
CA ARG A 212 -3.70 20.91 12.10
C ARG A 212 -4.28 19.99 13.17
N ARG A 213 -3.43 19.52 14.09
CA ARG A 213 -3.91 18.90 15.32
C ARG A 213 -4.44 20.01 16.25
N PRO A 214 -5.63 19.89 16.85
CA PRO A 214 -5.96 20.73 17.99
C PRO A 214 -4.93 20.48 19.10
N PRO A 215 -4.45 21.50 19.82
CA PRO A 215 -3.52 21.30 20.93
C PRO A 215 -4.12 20.32 21.97
N ALA A 216 -3.25 19.52 22.58
CA ALA A 216 -3.61 18.39 23.45
C ALA A 216 -4.57 18.72 24.61
N ALA A 217 -4.73 20.00 24.95
CA ALA A 217 -5.66 20.50 25.96
C ALA A 217 -7.15 20.29 25.61
N ALA A 218 -7.50 20.05 24.33
CA ALA A 218 -8.88 19.85 23.91
C ALA A 218 -9.41 18.40 24.09
N ARG A 219 -8.56 17.44 24.45
CA ARG A 219 -8.95 16.01 24.58
C ARG A 219 -9.51 15.62 25.97
N ARG A 220 -9.76 16.59 26.86
CA ARG A 220 -10.46 16.37 28.14
C ARG A 220 -11.81 17.10 28.10
N ARG A 221 -12.82 16.50 27.47
CA ARG A 221 -14.27 16.67 27.72
C ARG A 221 -15.06 16.05 26.56
N SER A 222 -15.48 14.80 26.75
CA SER A 222 -16.73 14.21 26.26
C SER A 222 -16.78 12.77 26.76
#